data_AF-A0A453MC24-F1
#
_entry.id   AF-A0A453MC24-F1
#
_cell.length_a   1.000
_cell.length_b   1.000
_cell.length_c   1.000
_cell.angle_alpha   90.00
_cell.angle_beta   90.00
_cell.angle_gamma   90.00
#
_symmetry.space_group_name_H-M   'P 1'
#
loop_
_entity.id
_entity.type
_entity.pdbx_description
1 polymer ?
#
loop_
_entity_poly.entity_id
_entity_poly.type
_entity_poly.pdbx_seq_one_letter_code
_entity_poly.pdbx_strand_id
1 'polypeptide(L)'
;HGARATCPRPPPWTSSEGYALALDMTARDLQSVAKSTGLPWTLAKAQDTFTPISAVVPKSAVPNPDDLELWLKVDDELRQKGPTSDMIFKVPFLISYISSIMTLMEGDVILTGTPEGVGPVRIGQKIKAGITGLIEAEFDVQRRSRTFSP
;
A
#
# COMPACT_ATOMS: atom_id res chain seq x y z
N HIS A 1 2.39 15.68 -13.29
CA HIS A 1 2.10 14.29 -12.87
C HIS A 1 2.85 14.01 -11.58
N GLY A 2 2.17 13.57 -10.51
CA GLY A 2 2.85 13.24 -9.25
C GLY A 2 2.25 13.96 -8.03
N ALA A 3 1.19 13.37 -7.51
CA ALA A 3 0.70 13.63 -6.17
C ALA A 3 1.19 12.46 -5.29
N ARG A 4 1.70 12.71 -4.07
CA ARG A 4 2.30 11.69 -3.19
C ARG A 4 1.74 11.81 -1.78
N ALA A 5 1.33 10.70 -1.18
CA ALA A 5 1.01 10.65 0.24
C ALA A 5 2.31 10.63 1.07
N THR A 6 2.45 11.52 2.04
CA THR A 6 3.55 11.48 3.03
C THR A 6 3.16 10.60 4.20
N CYS A 7 4.04 9.66 4.58
CA CYS A 7 3.87 8.76 5.72
C CYS A 7 5.01 8.96 6.73
N PRO A 8 4.74 9.04 8.04
CA PRO A 8 5.78 8.96 9.07
C PRO A 8 6.56 7.65 8.95
N ARG A 9 7.86 7.66 9.31
CA ARG A 9 8.68 6.45 9.34
C ARG A 9 8.13 5.51 10.43
N PRO A 10 7.74 4.26 10.10
CA PRO A 10 7.22 3.33 11.10
C PRO A 10 8.30 2.97 12.13
N PRO A 11 7.92 2.65 13.39
CA PRO A 11 8.86 2.21 14.41
C PRO A 11 9.56 0.90 14.01
N PRO A 12 10.74 0.59 14.60
CA PRO A 12 11.46 -0.66 14.31
C PRO A 12 10.62 -1.88 14.68
N TRP A 13 10.59 -2.86 13.76
CA TRP A 13 9.79 -4.08 13.83
C TRP A 13 10.37 -5.03 14.90
N THR A 14 9.57 -5.41 15.90
CA THR A 14 9.98 -6.36 16.96
C THR A 14 9.18 -7.66 16.97
N SER A 15 8.19 -7.81 16.09
CA SER A 15 7.41 -9.05 15.93
C SER A 15 7.31 -9.41 14.45
N SER A 16 7.89 -10.54 14.08
CA SER A 16 8.05 -11.06 12.72
C SER A 16 6.75 -11.46 12.02
N GLU A 17 5.58 -11.22 12.62
CA GLU A 17 4.29 -11.64 12.08
C GLU A 17 3.18 -10.63 12.40
N GLY A 18 2.72 -9.90 11.38
CA GLY A 18 1.62 -8.96 11.51
C GLY A 18 1.12 -8.48 10.17
N TYR A 19 0.07 -7.67 10.20
CA TYR A 19 -0.53 -7.05 9.02
C TYR A 19 -0.35 -5.55 9.12
N ALA A 20 -0.18 -4.88 7.99
CA ALA A 20 -0.19 -3.42 7.94
C ALA A 20 -1.03 -2.98 6.75
N LEU A 21 -1.73 -1.87 6.92
CA LEU A 21 -2.41 -1.21 5.82
C LEU A 21 -1.37 -0.44 5.01
N ALA A 22 -1.29 -0.70 3.70
CA ALA A 22 -0.37 0.00 2.81
C ALA A 22 -1.10 0.56 1.58
N LEU A 23 -0.59 1.67 1.07
CA LEU A 23 -1.01 2.23 -0.22
C LEU A 23 0.05 1.90 -1.27
N ASP A 24 -0.36 1.23 -2.34
CA ASP A 24 0.47 1.00 -3.54
C ASP A 24 0.34 2.19 -4.50
N MET A 25 1.00 3.30 -4.15
CA MET A 25 0.92 4.53 -4.95
C MET A 25 1.52 4.28 -6.34
N THR A 26 0.80 4.72 -7.36
CA THR A 26 1.16 4.41 -8.75
C THR A 26 1.15 5.66 -9.61
N ALA A 27 2.26 5.93 -10.30
CA ALA A 27 2.28 6.89 -11.40
C ALA A 27 1.67 6.23 -12.65
N ARG A 28 0.35 6.35 -12.79
CA ARG A 28 -0.43 5.60 -13.79
C ARG A 28 -0.03 5.91 -15.23
N ASP A 29 0.34 7.15 -15.51
CA ASP A 29 0.89 7.60 -16.79
C ASP A 29 2.17 6.84 -17.15
N LEU A 30 3.14 6.79 -16.23
CA LEU A 30 4.39 6.06 -16.42
C LEU A 30 4.17 4.56 -16.53
N GLN A 31 3.21 4.00 -15.78
CA GLN A 31 2.87 2.59 -15.87
C GLN A 31 2.33 2.22 -17.26
N SER A 32 1.42 3.05 -17.80
CA SER A 32 0.85 2.84 -19.13
C SER A 32 1.93 2.88 -20.21
N VAL A 33 2.85 3.86 -20.14
CA VAL A 33 4.00 3.94 -21.05
C VAL A 33 4.85 2.68 -20.93
N ALA A 34 5.29 2.32 -19.72
CA ALA A 34 6.13 1.15 -19.49
C ALA A 34 5.50 -0.15 -20.00
N LYS A 35 4.19 -0.33 -19.80
CA LYS A 35 3.44 -1.47 -20.33
C LYS A 35 3.42 -1.48 -21.86
N SER A 36 3.18 -0.33 -22.50
CA SER A 36 3.11 -0.22 -23.97
C SER A 36 4.46 -0.43 -24.67
N THR A 37 5.57 -0.12 -23.98
CA THR A 37 6.92 -0.19 -24.54
C THR A 37 7.75 -1.36 -23.99
N GLY A 38 7.14 -2.25 -23.19
CA GLY A 38 7.83 -3.40 -22.59
C GLY A 38 8.95 -3.04 -21.60
N LEU A 39 8.88 -1.87 -20.98
CA LEU A 39 9.88 -1.42 -20.01
C LEU A 39 9.52 -1.84 -18.57
N PRO A 40 10.51 -1.93 -17.66
CA PRO A 40 10.27 -2.20 -16.25
C PRO A 40 9.35 -1.16 -15.59
N TRP A 41 8.53 -1.60 -14.64
CA TRP A 41 7.57 -0.74 -13.94
C TRP A 41 8.16 0.06 -12.78
N THR A 42 9.48 -0.01 -12.56
CA THR A 42 10.19 0.61 -11.42
C THR A 42 9.85 2.09 -11.27
N LEU A 43 9.86 2.86 -12.36
CA LEU A 43 9.52 4.29 -12.31
C LEU A 43 8.05 4.56 -11.97
N ALA A 44 7.16 3.60 -12.21
CA ALA A 44 5.74 3.74 -11.94
C ALA A 44 5.32 3.29 -10.52
N LYS A 45 6.15 2.48 -9.85
CA LYS A 45 5.82 1.76 -8.61
C LYS A 45 6.80 1.94 -7.45
N ALA A 46 8.04 2.31 -7.72
CA ALA A 46 9.12 2.27 -6.72
C ALA A 46 9.80 3.63 -6.52
N GLN A 47 9.07 4.73 -6.68
CA GLN A 47 9.60 6.05 -6.34
C GLN A 47 9.56 6.25 -4.82
N ASP A 48 10.38 7.17 -4.28
CA ASP A 48 10.32 7.50 -2.85
C ASP A 48 8.89 7.76 -2.39
N THR A 49 8.54 7.34 -1.17
CA THR A 49 7.20 7.50 -0.58
C THR A 49 6.04 6.85 -1.36
N PHE A 50 6.29 5.90 -2.28
CA PHE A 50 5.22 5.20 -3.00
C PHE A 50 4.55 4.07 -2.21
N THR A 51 5.08 3.76 -1.03
CA THR A 51 4.47 2.80 -0.09
C THR A 51 4.19 3.44 1.27
N PRO A 52 3.24 4.40 1.37
CA PRO A 52 2.67 4.79 2.66
C PRO A 52 2.15 3.54 3.39
N ILE A 53 2.55 3.34 4.64
CA ILE A 53 2.23 2.13 5.42
C ILE A 53 1.86 2.51 6.86
N SER A 54 0.83 1.87 7.41
CA SER A 54 0.39 2.09 8.78
C SER A 54 1.36 1.49 9.80
N ALA A 55 1.05 1.69 11.08
CA ALA A 55 1.59 0.82 12.13
C ALA A 55 1.18 -0.64 11.89
N VAL A 56 1.94 -1.55 12.50
CA VAL A 56 1.69 -2.99 12.41
C VAL A 56 0.55 -3.38 13.34
N VAL A 57 -0.41 -4.11 12.79
CA VAL A 57 -1.42 -4.86 13.53
C VAL A 57 -0.84 -6.23 13.85
N PRO A 58 -0.66 -6.60 15.13
CA PRO A 58 -0.16 -7.91 15.51
C PRO A 58 -1.06 -9.02 14.96
N LYS A 59 -0.48 -10.12 14.49
CA LYS A 59 -1.25 -11.27 13.97
C LYS A 59 -2.29 -11.79 14.96
N SER A 60 -2.02 -11.74 16.26
CA SER A 60 -2.95 -12.13 17.33
C SER A 60 -4.22 -11.28 17.40
N ALA A 61 -4.20 -10.06 16.86
CA ALA A 61 -5.38 -9.19 16.76
C ALA A 61 -6.23 -9.48 15.52
N VAL A 62 -5.78 -10.36 14.62
CA VAL A 62 -6.43 -10.67 13.34
C VAL A 62 -6.79 -12.16 13.30
N PRO A 63 -7.98 -12.54 13.79
CA PRO A 63 -8.37 -13.95 13.86
C PRO A 63 -8.62 -14.58 12.49
N ASN A 64 -9.12 -13.79 11.52
CA ASN A 64 -9.34 -14.24 10.15
C ASN A 64 -8.86 -13.16 9.15
N PRO A 65 -7.67 -13.33 8.53
CA PRO A 65 -7.16 -12.36 7.55
C PRO A 65 -7.88 -12.42 6.20
N ASP A 66 -8.62 -13.49 5.92
CA ASP A 66 -9.36 -13.68 4.66
C ASP A 66 -10.76 -13.04 4.68
N ASP A 67 -11.12 -12.36 5.78
CA ASP A 67 -12.42 -11.68 5.94
C ASP A 67 -12.25 -10.33 6.66
N LEU A 68 -11.41 -9.47 6.08
CA LEU A 68 -11.16 -8.11 6.55
C LEU A 68 -11.72 -7.11 5.55
N GLU A 69 -12.42 -6.09 6.02
CA GLU A 69 -12.92 -5.02 5.16
C GLU A 69 -11.88 -3.89 5.07
N LEU A 70 -11.38 -3.64 3.87
CA LEU A 70 -10.51 -2.51 3.54
C LEU A 70 -11.36 -1.35 3.04
N TRP A 71 -10.99 -0.12 3.39
CA TRP A 71 -11.61 1.08 2.84
C TRP A 71 -10.61 2.23 2.68
N LEU A 72 -10.92 3.13 1.76
CA LEU A 72 -10.14 4.34 1.50
C LEU A 72 -11.07 5.50 1.11
N LYS A 73 -10.81 6.66 1.72
CA LYS A 73 -11.42 7.94 1.44
C LYS A 73 -10.40 8.95 0.93
N VAL A 74 -10.82 9.83 0.04
CA VAL A 74 -10.07 11.01 -0.40
C VAL A 74 -10.92 12.23 -0.10
N ASP A 75 -10.45 13.14 0.74
CA ASP A 75 -11.21 14.31 1.22
C ASP A 75 -12.63 13.89 1.69
N ASP A 76 -12.69 12.86 2.54
CA ASP A 76 -13.90 12.24 3.11
C ASP A 76 -14.83 11.50 2.13
N GLU A 77 -14.56 11.55 0.83
CA GLU A 77 -15.29 10.81 -0.19
C GLU A 77 -14.79 9.36 -0.25
N LEU A 78 -15.67 8.38 -0.03
CA LEU A 78 -15.33 6.95 -0.14
C LEU A 78 -15.01 6.59 -1.60
N ARG A 79 -13.78 6.12 -1.84
CA ARG A 79 -13.29 5.75 -3.18
C ARG A 79 -13.04 4.27 -3.35
N GLN A 80 -12.58 3.60 -2.31
CA GLN A 80 -12.37 2.16 -2.35
C GLN A 80 -12.99 1.52 -1.12
N LYS A 81 -13.62 0.37 -1.31
CA LYS A 81 -14.13 -0.46 -0.24
C LYS A 81 -14.21 -1.90 -0.75
N GLY A 82 -13.69 -2.85 0.02
CA GLY A 82 -13.78 -4.26 -0.38
C GLY A 82 -13.23 -5.21 0.68
N PRO A 83 -13.76 -6.44 0.75
CA PRO A 83 -13.30 -7.46 1.68
C PRO A 83 -12.07 -8.22 1.13
N THR A 84 -11.20 -8.71 2.01
CA THR A 84 -10.09 -9.62 1.64
C THR A 84 -10.58 -11.02 1.24
N SER A 85 -11.86 -11.32 1.46
CA SER A 85 -12.52 -12.52 0.93
C SER A 85 -12.47 -12.60 -0.59
N ASP A 86 -12.43 -11.44 -1.26
CA ASP A 86 -12.41 -11.33 -2.72
C ASP A 86 -11.00 -11.51 -3.31
N MET A 87 -9.97 -11.66 -2.47
CA MET A 87 -8.63 -11.99 -2.94
C MET A 87 -8.63 -13.33 -3.66
N ILE A 88 -8.25 -13.31 -4.94
CA ILE A 88 -8.09 -14.50 -5.81
C ILE A 88 -7.03 -15.44 -5.23
N PHE A 89 -5.91 -14.89 -4.78
CA PHE A 89 -4.80 -15.63 -4.16
C PHE A 89 -4.70 -15.25 -2.69
N LYS A 90 -4.91 -16.22 -1.80
CA LYS A 90 -4.83 -16.01 -0.35
C LYS A 90 -3.39 -15.84 0.14
N VAL A 91 -3.24 -15.26 1.32
CA VAL A 91 -1.92 -14.94 1.91
C VAL A 91 -0.97 -16.16 1.95
N PRO A 92 -1.40 -17.37 2.36
CA PRO A 92 -0.50 -18.53 2.36
C PRO A 92 0.03 -18.89 0.96
N PHE A 93 -0.81 -18.75 -0.07
CA PHE A 93 -0.39 -18.98 -1.45
C PHE A 93 0.63 -17.93 -1.91
N LEU A 94 0.39 -16.65 -1.64
CA LEU A 94 1.30 -15.57 -2.01
C LEU A 94 2.68 -15.75 -1.39
N ILE A 95 2.74 -16.07 -0.09
CA ILE A 95 4.01 -16.34 0.61
C ILE A 95 4.74 -17.51 -0.05
N SER A 96 4.06 -18.64 -0.26
CA SER A 96 4.64 -19.82 -0.90
C SER A 96 5.18 -19.51 -2.29
N TYR A 97 4.35 -18.89 -3.15
CA TYR A 97 4.72 -18.56 -4.52
C TYR A 97 5.90 -17.60 -4.60
N ILE A 98 5.88 -16.50 -3.84
CA ILE A 98 6.97 -15.51 -3.84
C ILE A 98 8.26 -16.14 -3.31
N SER A 99 8.18 -16.93 -2.23
CA SER A 99 9.34 -17.62 -1.63
C SER A 99 10.01 -18.63 -2.57
N SER A 100 9.28 -19.15 -3.55
CA SER A 100 9.82 -20.04 -4.59
C SER A 100 10.66 -19.31 -5.64
N ILE A 101 10.50 -17.99 -5.76
CA ILE A 101 11.18 -17.13 -6.76
C ILE A 101 12.31 -16.34 -6.10
N MET A 102 12.10 -15.82 -4.89
CA MET A 102 13.07 -15.04 -4.13
C MET A 102 12.97 -15.35 -2.64
N THR A 103 14.10 -15.31 -1.94
CA THR A 103 14.13 -15.51 -0.48
C THR A 103 13.41 -14.36 0.23
N LEU A 104 12.48 -14.71 1.13
CA LEU A 104 11.85 -13.76 2.05
C LEU A 104 12.63 -13.70 3.35
N MET A 105 12.95 -12.50 3.80
CA MET A 105 13.67 -12.21 5.04
C MET A 105 12.74 -11.62 6.08
N GLU A 106 13.15 -11.68 7.36
CA GLU A 106 12.43 -10.98 8.41
C GLU A 106 12.38 -9.47 8.12
N GLY A 107 11.17 -8.89 8.24
CA GLY A 107 10.92 -7.49 7.91
C GLY A 107 10.47 -7.24 6.46
N ASP A 108 10.48 -8.26 5.59
CA ASP A 108 9.91 -8.13 4.25
C ASP A 108 8.39 -7.97 4.32
N VAL A 109 7.85 -7.15 3.42
CA VAL A 109 6.42 -6.83 3.35
C VAL A 109 5.87 -7.20 1.97
N ILE A 110 4.76 -7.94 1.97
CA ILE A 110 4.05 -8.34 0.74
C ILE A 110 2.75 -7.55 0.66
N LEU A 111 2.59 -6.72 -0.39
CA LEU A 111 1.31 -6.10 -0.70
C LEU A 111 0.46 -7.09 -1.50
N THR A 112 -0.77 -7.32 -1.06
CA THR A 112 -1.64 -8.41 -1.56
C THR A 112 -2.59 -7.98 -2.68
N GLY A 113 -2.47 -6.74 -3.14
CA GLY A 113 -3.34 -6.14 -4.15
C GLY A 113 -4.22 -5.03 -3.59
N THR A 114 -5.16 -4.58 -4.41
CA THR A 114 -6.09 -3.51 -4.05
C THR A 114 -7.50 -3.92 -4.47
N PRO A 115 -8.54 -3.60 -3.68
CA PRO A 115 -9.92 -3.70 -4.14
C PRO A 115 -10.18 -2.68 -5.26
N GLU A 116 -11.36 -2.76 -5.87
CA GLU A 116 -11.80 -1.84 -6.92
C GLU A 116 -11.88 -0.36 -6.44
N GLY A 117 -12.11 0.55 -7.38
CA GLY A 117 -12.27 1.98 -7.09
C GLY A 117 -10.97 2.81 -7.10
N VAL A 118 -9.90 2.27 -7.67
CA VAL A 118 -8.63 3.01 -7.81
C VAL A 118 -8.82 4.25 -8.66
N GLY A 119 -8.39 5.41 -8.15
CA GLY A 119 -8.53 6.70 -8.81
C GLY A 119 -7.35 7.64 -8.57
N PRO A 120 -7.29 8.77 -9.26
CA PRO A 120 -6.24 9.76 -9.07
C PRO A 120 -6.44 10.52 -7.74
N VAL A 121 -5.32 10.90 -7.14
CA VAL A 121 -5.26 11.89 -6.05
C VAL A 121 -4.47 13.11 -6.50
N ARG A 122 -4.74 14.28 -5.91
CA ARG A 122 -4.13 15.56 -6.23
C ARG A 122 -3.40 16.13 -5.02
N ILE A 123 -2.42 16.99 -5.28
CA ILE A 123 -1.70 17.72 -4.24
C ILE A 123 -2.70 18.56 -3.43
N GLY A 124 -2.56 18.55 -2.11
CA GLY A 124 -3.44 19.21 -1.16
C GLY A 124 -4.58 18.32 -0.64
N GLN A 125 -4.81 17.16 -1.26
CA GLN A 125 -5.83 16.22 -0.78
C GLN A 125 -5.32 15.38 0.39
N LYS A 126 -6.26 14.82 1.14
CA LYS A 126 -6.02 13.94 2.28
C LYS A 126 -6.57 12.56 2.01
N ILE A 127 -5.75 11.54 2.20
CA ILE A 127 -6.15 10.14 2.09
C ILE A 127 -6.35 9.60 3.50
N LYS A 128 -7.54 9.08 3.79
CA LYS A 128 -7.81 8.30 5.01
C LYS A 128 -8.12 6.88 4.60
N ALA A 129 -7.44 5.90 5.17
CA ALA A 129 -7.67 4.50 4.85
C ALA A 129 -7.67 3.65 6.12
N GLY A 130 -8.32 2.51 6.07
CA GLY A 130 -8.44 1.65 7.23
C GLY A 130 -8.73 0.19 6.91
N ILE A 131 -8.50 -0.63 7.92
CA ILE A 131 -9.06 -1.98 8.04
C ILE A 131 -10.11 -1.88 9.14
N THR A 132 -11.38 -2.12 8.79
CA THR A 132 -12.52 -1.90 9.69
C THR A 132 -12.32 -2.61 11.03
N GLY A 133 -12.41 -1.86 12.13
CA GLY A 133 -12.28 -2.38 13.49
C GLY A 133 -10.85 -2.68 13.97
N LEU A 134 -9.83 -2.48 13.13
CA LEU A 134 -8.44 -2.81 13.47
C LEU A 134 -7.52 -1.58 13.47
N ILE A 135 -7.47 -0.84 12.35
CA ILE A 135 -6.53 0.29 12.22
C ILE A 135 -7.03 1.30 11.20
N GLU A 136 -6.69 2.57 11.43
CA GLU A 136 -6.83 3.65 10.46
C GLU A 136 -5.50 4.38 10.31
N ALA A 137 -5.24 4.90 9.12
CA ALA A 137 -4.10 5.74 8.82
C ALA A 137 -4.53 6.90 7.92
N GLU A 138 -3.84 8.02 8.08
CA GLU A 138 -4.08 9.23 7.31
C GLU A 138 -2.78 9.70 6.66
N PHE A 139 -2.88 10.12 5.41
CA PHE A 139 -1.73 10.53 4.61
C PHE A 139 -2.06 11.80 3.83
N ASP A 140 -1.26 12.84 4.03
CA ASP A 140 -1.38 14.09 3.27
C ASP A 140 -0.72 13.97 1.91
N VAL A 141 -1.43 14.41 0.86
CA VAL A 141 -0.92 14.36 -0.51
C VAL A 141 -0.16 15.65 -0.82
N GLN A 142 1.17 15.59 -0.80
CA GLN A 142 2.03 16.78 -0.93
C GLN A 142 2.92 16.72 -2.16
N ARG A 143 3.37 17.90 -2.61
CA ARG A 143 4.44 18.00 -3.62
C ARG A 143 5.76 17.65 -2.94
N ARG A 144 6.56 16.80 -3.58
CA ARG A 144 7.91 16.51 -3.10
C ARG A 144 8.73 17.81 -3.04
N SER A 145 9.15 18.22 -1.84
CA SER A 145 10.19 19.23 -1.69
C SER A 145 11.54 18.57 -2.01
N ARG A 146 12.23 19.07 -3.02
CA ARG A 146 13.66 18.74 -3.20
C ARG A 146 14.44 19.67 -2.29
N THR A 147 14.52 19.35 -1.01
CA THR A 147 15.60 19.91 -0.19
C THR A 147 16.82 19.04 -0.48
N PHE A 148 17.54 19.41 -1.54
CA PHE A 148 18.90 18.94 -1.74
C PHE A 148 19.75 19.77 -0.79
N SER A 149 20.08 19.24 0.40
CA SER A 149 21.26 19.75 1.10
C SER A 149 22.47 19.17 0.35
N PRO A 150 23.39 20.01 -0.15
CA PRO A 150 24.60 19.56 -0.83
C PRO A 150 25.50 18.74 0.10
#